data_AF-A0A957L295-F1
#
_entry.id   AF-A0A957L295-F1
#
_cell.length_a   1.000
_cell.length_b   1.000
_cell.length_c   1.000
_cell.angle_alpha   90.00
_cell.angle_beta   90.00
_cell.angle_gamma   90.00
#
_symmetry.space_group_name_H-M   'P 1'
#
loop_
_entity.id
_entity.type
_entity.pdbx_description
1 polymer ?
#
loop_
_entity_poly.entity_id
_entity_poly.type
_entity_poly.pdbx_seq_one_letter_code
_entity_poly.pdbx_strand_id
1 'polypeptide(L)'
;VCQQAYEIACRCWEEHEFALFLGGDHSISIGTVAAAARGGSVGVIWVDAHGDFNTPETSPSGNIHGMPVAALIGDGATELVNVGFAGAKVQPAHIVQIGIRDLDALERVRLRESGIAVYTMRDIDEEGMARIAKQALDRLGHLDR
;
A
#
# COMPACT_ATOMS: atom_id res chain seq x y z
N VAL A 1 15.44 -0.15 8.34
CA VAL A 1 15.21 -0.61 6.95
C VAL A 1 14.27 0.32 6.20
N CYS A 2 13.01 0.52 6.62
CA CYS A 2 12.05 1.37 5.90
C CYS A 2 12.57 2.80 5.65
N GLN A 3 13.18 3.43 6.67
CA GLN A 3 13.80 4.76 6.53
C GLN A 3 14.94 4.78 5.49
N GLN A 4 15.77 3.74 5.43
CA GLN A 4 16.84 3.63 4.44
C GLN A 4 16.28 3.41 3.03
N ALA A 5 15.22 2.60 2.89
CA ALA A 5 14.53 2.42 1.62
C ALA A 5 13.93 3.73 1.11
N TYR A 6 13.33 4.53 2.01
CA TYR A 6 12.87 5.88 1.70
C TYR A 6 13.99 6.77 1.18
N GLU A 7 15.14 6.80 1.85
CA GLU A 7 16.28 7.64 1.45
C GLU A 7 16.88 7.23 0.11
N ILE A 8 16.99 5.93 -0.17
CA ILE A 8 17.49 5.41 -1.45
C ILE A 8 16.50 5.75 -2.56
N ALA A 9 15.20 5.53 -2.33
CA ALA A 9 14.16 5.90 -3.29
C ALA A 9 14.22 7.41 -3.60
N CYS A 10 14.28 8.27 -2.58
CA CYS A 10 14.37 9.71 -2.79
C CYS A 10 15.48 10.11 -3.77
N ARG A 11 16.66 9.48 -3.69
CA ARG A 11 17.78 9.75 -4.59
C ARG A 11 17.47 9.33 -6.03
N CYS A 12 16.96 8.11 -6.23
CA CYS A 12 16.60 7.64 -7.58
C CYS A 12 15.58 8.57 -8.26
N TRP A 13 14.57 9.05 -7.51
CA TRP A 13 13.57 9.96 -8.06
C TRP A 13 14.11 11.38 -8.33
N GLU A 14 15.04 11.87 -7.51
CA GLU A 14 15.75 13.14 -7.77
C GLU A 14 16.58 13.07 -9.06
N GLU A 15 17.10 11.89 -9.39
CA GLU A 15 17.85 11.62 -10.62
C GLU A 15 16.94 11.27 -11.82
N HIS A 16 15.61 11.37 -11.67
CA HIS A 16 14.61 10.99 -12.67
C HIS A 16 14.72 9.52 -13.13
N GLU A 17 15.19 8.64 -12.26
CA GLU A 17 15.32 7.22 -12.54
C GLU A 17 14.07 6.44 -12.15
N PHE A 18 13.87 5.30 -12.82
CA PHE A 18 12.89 4.31 -12.39
C PHE A 18 13.49 3.42 -11.29
N ALA A 19 12.97 3.53 -10.07
CA ALA A 19 13.48 2.75 -8.95
C ALA A 19 12.79 1.37 -8.87
N LEU A 20 13.58 0.31 -8.90
CA LEU A 20 13.15 -1.07 -8.67
C LEU A 20 13.72 -1.57 -7.34
N PHE A 21 12.84 -1.85 -6.37
CA PHE A 21 13.24 -2.40 -5.08
C PHE A 21 13.03 -3.91 -5.05
N LEU A 22 14.10 -4.65 -4.73
CA LEU A 22 14.03 -6.07 -4.43
C LEU A 22 13.93 -6.23 -2.91
N GLY A 23 12.73 -6.58 -2.45
CA GLY A 23 12.40 -6.65 -1.04
C GLY A 23 12.88 -7.92 -0.34
N GLY A 24 12.66 -7.93 0.97
CA GLY A 24 12.56 -9.13 1.79
C GLY A 24 11.09 -9.35 2.12
N ASP A 25 10.67 -8.95 3.33
CA ASP A 25 9.24 -8.85 3.66
C ASP A 25 8.60 -7.57 3.11
N HIS A 26 7.26 -7.52 3.15
CA HIS A 26 6.50 -6.43 2.55
C HIS A 26 6.63 -5.10 3.30
N SER A 27 7.22 -5.05 4.51
CA SER A 27 7.37 -3.81 5.28
C SER A 27 8.26 -2.75 4.62
N ILE A 28 9.12 -3.17 3.70
CA ILE A 28 9.96 -2.26 2.90
C ILE A 28 9.12 -1.22 2.14
N SER A 29 7.89 -1.59 1.75
CA SER A 29 6.93 -0.73 1.05
C SER A 29 6.61 0.56 1.80
N ILE A 30 6.65 0.55 3.14
CA ILE A 30 6.43 1.75 3.96
C ILE A 30 7.42 2.85 3.55
N GLY A 31 8.68 2.48 3.32
CA GLY A 31 9.71 3.42 2.87
C GLY A 31 9.60 3.80 1.40
N THR A 32 9.41 2.80 0.53
CA THR A 32 9.42 3.04 -0.93
C THR A 32 8.21 3.83 -1.40
N VAL A 33 7.02 3.54 -0.87
CA VAL A 33 5.79 4.30 -1.19
C VAL A 33 5.84 5.69 -0.56
N ALA A 34 6.37 5.83 0.66
CA ALA A 34 6.56 7.15 1.27
C ALA A 34 7.44 8.06 0.40
N ALA A 35 8.49 7.53 -0.22
CA ALA A 35 9.36 8.32 -1.10
C ALA A 35 8.62 8.77 -2.37
N ALA A 36 7.85 7.88 -2.99
CA ALA A 36 7.04 8.21 -4.16
C ALA A 36 5.97 9.28 -3.85
N ALA A 37 5.38 9.25 -2.64
CA ALA A 37 4.39 10.22 -2.18
C ALA A 37 4.97 11.59 -1.79
N ARG A 38 6.30 11.74 -1.71
CA ARG A 38 6.94 13.00 -1.28
C ARG A 38 6.61 14.17 -2.20
N GLY A 39 6.47 13.90 -3.50
CA GLY A 39 6.27 14.92 -4.54
C GLY A 39 4.82 15.31 -4.81
N GLY A 40 3.85 14.65 -4.17
CA GLY A 40 2.43 14.88 -4.44
C GLY A 40 1.59 13.62 -4.27
N SER A 41 0.37 13.65 -4.83
CA SER A 41 -0.53 12.50 -4.78
C SER A 41 0.00 11.37 -5.64
N VAL A 42 0.11 10.17 -5.07
CA VAL A 42 0.52 8.94 -5.77
C VAL A 42 -0.60 7.90 -5.73
N GLY A 43 -0.73 7.14 -6.80
CA GLY A 43 -1.61 5.98 -6.88
C GLY A 43 -0.84 4.70 -6.55
N VAL A 44 -1.45 3.80 -5.78
CA VAL A 44 -0.84 2.53 -5.38
C VAL A 44 -1.70 1.37 -5.87
N ILE A 45 -1.11 0.49 -6.66
CA ILE A 45 -1.68 -0.82 -6.97
C ILE A 45 -0.96 -1.84 -6.10
N TRP A 46 -1.68 -2.39 -5.13
CA TRP A 46 -1.18 -3.38 -4.19
C TRP A 46 -1.59 -4.78 -4.65
N VAL A 47 -0.63 -5.57 -5.13
CA VAL A 47 -0.89 -6.93 -5.61
C VAL A 47 -0.42 -7.92 -4.56
N ASP A 48 -1.35 -8.47 -3.79
CA ASP A 48 -1.03 -9.37 -2.67
C ASP A 48 -2.19 -10.35 -2.42
N ALA A 49 -1.90 -11.44 -1.70
CA ALA A 49 -2.92 -12.30 -1.11
C ALA A 49 -3.55 -11.67 0.14
N HIS A 50 -2.81 -10.84 0.87
CA HIS A 50 -3.18 -10.22 2.14
C HIS A 50 -3.48 -8.74 2.00
N GLY A 51 -4.26 -8.20 2.96
CA GLY A 51 -4.62 -6.79 2.98
C GLY A 51 -3.48 -5.89 3.46
N ASP A 52 -2.54 -6.43 4.22
CA ASP A 52 -1.45 -5.70 4.86
C ASP A 52 -1.93 -4.46 5.63
N PHE A 53 -3.14 -4.59 6.20
CA PHE A 53 -3.94 -3.50 6.74
C PHE A 53 -4.19 -3.66 8.25
N ASN A 54 -3.40 -4.49 8.92
CA ASN A 54 -3.43 -4.57 10.38
C ASN A 54 -2.73 -3.37 11.05
N THR A 55 -3.09 -3.10 12.30
CA THR A 55 -2.32 -2.26 13.23
C THR A 55 -1.74 -3.15 14.34
N PRO A 56 -0.88 -2.63 15.24
CA PRO A 56 -0.44 -3.40 16.41
C PRO A 56 -1.60 -3.97 17.23
N GLU A 57 -2.75 -3.29 17.27
CA GLU A 57 -3.93 -3.69 18.03
C GLU A 57 -4.76 -4.77 17.34
N THR A 58 -4.76 -4.83 16.01
CA THR A 58 -5.58 -5.80 15.25
C THR A 58 -4.79 -7.02 14.79
N SER A 59 -3.47 -6.92 14.70
CA SER A 59 -2.62 -8.01 14.24
C SER A 59 -2.65 -9.19 15.23
N PRO A 60 -2.92 -10.42 14.77
CA PRO A 60 -2.84 -11.61 15.61
C PRO A 60 -1.38 -12.03 15.92
N SER A 61 -0.41 -11.57 15.13
CA SER A 61 0.99 -11.99 15.26
C SER A 61 1.93 -10.86 15.68
N GLY A 62 1.51 -9.60 15.56
CA GLY A 62 2.37 -8.43 15.77
C GLY A 62 3.40 -8.19 14.67
N ASN A 63 3.30 -8.91 13.54
CA ASN A 63 4.27 -8.79 12.46
C ASN A 63 4.03 -7.52 11.64
N ILE A 64 5.08 -6.70 11.50
CA ILE A 64 5.02 -5.40 10.80
C ILE A 64 4.72 -5.57 9.30
N HIS A 65 5.11 -6.68 8.68
CA HIS A 65 4.87 -6.90 7.24
C HIS A 65 3.39 -6.99 6.86
N GLY A 66 2.49 -7.27 7.82
CA GLY A 66 1.04 -7.22 7.63
C GLY A 66 0.37 -5.89 7.99
N MET A 67 1.16 -4.83 8.22
CA MET A 67 0.72 -3.48 8.57
C MET A 67 1.03 -2.35 7.56
N PRO A 68 1.80 -2.54 6.46
CA PRO A 68 2.23 -1.41 5.64
C PRO A 68 1.12 -0.55 5.06
N VAL A 69 0.03 -1.14 4.57
CA VAL A 69 -1.06 -0.37 3.93
C VAL A 69 -1.76 0.51 4.97
N ALA A 70 -1.96 0.00 6.20
CA ALA A 70 -2.50 0.81 7.29
C ALA A 70 -1.55 1.97 7.63
N ALA A 71 -0.25 1.69 7.80
CA ALA A 71 0.73 2.72 8.11
C ALA A 71 0.81 3.82 7.04
N LEU A 72 0.72 3.43 5.76
CA LEU A 72 0.75 4.35 4.62
C LEU A 72 -0.46 5.30 4.57
N ILE A 73 -1.62 4.91 5.11
CA ILE A 73 -2.78 5.81 5.24
C ILE A 73 -2.81 6.57 6.57
N GLY A 74 -1.76 6.44 7.39
CA GLY A 74 -1.63 7.12 8.67
C GLY A 74 -2.26 6.39 9.86
N ASP A 75 -2.58 5.10 9.72
CA ASP A 75 -3.18 4.27 10.76
C ASP A 75 -2.20 3.21 11.27
N GLY A 76 -1.84 3.26 12.56
CA GLY A 76 -0.93 2.31 13.20
C GLY A 76 0.15 2.99 14.05
N ALA A 77 1.25 2.26 14.29
CA ALA A 77 2.35 2.75 15.12
C ALA A 77 2.97 4.04 14.57
N THR A 78 3.14 5.05 15.43
CA THR A 78 3.69 6.37 15.08
C THR A 78 5.02 6.27 14.34
N GLU A 79 5.87 5.32 14.72
CA GLU A 79 7.18 5.07 14.13
C GLU A 79 7.10 4.58 12.68
N LEU A 80 6.06 3.82 12.33
CA LEU A 80 5.81 3.33 10.98
C LEU A 80 5.12 4.40 10.13
N VAL A 81 4.10 5.05 10.69
CA VAL A 81 3.37 6.13 10.05
C VAL A 81 4.31 7.27 9.66
N ASN A 82 5.28 7.61 10.51
CA ASN A 82 6.17 8.75 10.28
C ASN A 82 7.46 8.42 9.52
N VAL A 83 7.60 7.22 8.93
CA VAL A 83 8.74 6.92 8.05
C VAL A 83 8.77 7.91 6.89
N GLY A 84 9.95 8.50 6.63
CA GLY A 84 10.14 9.51 5.59
C GLY A 84 9.65 10.91 5.99
N PHE A 85 8.35 11.07 6.20
CA PHE A 85 7.74 12.33 6.68
C PHE A 85 6.52 12.05 7.58
N ALA A 86 6.05 13.05 8.32
CA ALA A 86 4.98 12.85 9.29
C ALA A 86 3.61 12.59 8.64
N GLY A 87 2.82 11.67 9.23
CA GLY A 87 1.42 11.42 8.86
C GLY A 87 1.20 10.53 7.63
N ALA A 88 -0.01 10.52 7.10
CA ALA A 88 -0.40 9.68 5.98
C ALA A 88 0.41 9.98 4.71
N LYS A 89 0.78 8.94 3.97
CA LYS A 89 1.48 8.99 2.68
C LYS A 89 0.51 8.96 1.51
N VAL A 90 -0.57 8.19 1.64
CA VAL A 90 -1.51 7.94 0.55
C VAL A 90 -2.93 8.06 1.06
N GLN A 91 -3.82 8.66 0.27
CA GLN A 91 -5.26 8.65 0.56
C GLN A 91 -5.82 7.25 0.29
N PRO A 92 -6.74 6.73 1.11
CA PRO A 92 -7.33 5.40 0.88
C PRO A 92 -7.91 5.22 -0.53
N ALA A 93 -8.54 6.27 -1.08
CA ALA A 93 -9.11 6.28 -2.42
C ALA A 93 -8.06 6.14 -3.56
N HIS A 94 -6.78 6.36 -3.26
CA HIS A 94 -5.67 6.22 -4.21
C HIS A 94 -4.99 4.84 -4.10
N ILE A 95 -5.55 3.92 -3.32
CA ILE A 95 -5.05 2.55 -3.18
C ILE A 95 -6.06 1.58 -3.81
N VAL A 96 -5.54 0.69 -4.66
CA VAL A 96 -6.30 -0.43 -5.22
C VAL A 96 -5.58 -1.73 -4.87
N GLN A 97 -6.25 -2.61 -4.13
CA GLN A 97 -5.75 -3.95 -3.83
C GLN A 97 -6.27 -4.97 -4.85
N ILE A 98 -5.41 -5.89 -5.27
CA ILE A 98 -5.70 -6.92 -6.28
C ILE A 98 -5.17 -8.26 -5.80
N GLY A 99 -6.02 -9.29 -5.81
CA GLY A 99 -5.65 -10.67 -5.48
C GLY A 99 -5.94 -11.07 -4.03
N ILE A 100 -6.64 -10.21 -3.29
CA ILE A 100 -6.94 -10.43 -1.86
C ILE A 100 -7.73 -11.71 -1.68
N ARG A 101 -7.26 -12.57 -0.78
CA ARG A 101 -7.91 -13.86 -0.47
C ARG A 101 -7.73 -14.31 0.97
N ASP A 102 -6.79 -13.72 1.70
CA ASP A 102 -6.51 -14.07 3.09
C ASP A 102 -6.49 -12.79 3.93
N LEU A 103 -7.43 -12.70 4.89
CA LEU A 103 -7.61 -11.52 5.73
C LEU A 103 -7.98 -11.96 7.13
N ASP A 104 -7.39 -11.31 8.13
CA ASP A 104 -7.80 -11.49 9.50
C ASP A 104 -9.23 -10.97 9.73
N ALA A 105 -9.91 -11.50 10.75
CA ALA A 105 -11.32 -11.17 10.99
C ALA A 105 -11.53 -9.66 11.21
N LEU A 106 -10.65 -9.01 11.99
CA LEU A 106 -10.70 -7.56 12.25
C LEU A 106 -10.18 -6.75 11.07
N GLU A 107 -9.13 -7.22 10.39
CA GLU A 107 -8.60 -6.60 9.19
C GLU A 107 -9.67 -6.48 8.11
N ARG A 108 -10.45 -7.55 7.87
CA ARG A 108 -11.55 -7.54 6.91
C ARG A 108 -12.63 -6.51 7.22
N VAL A 109 -12.95 -6.29 8.51
CA VAL A 109 -13.93 -5.27 8.90
C VAL A 109 -13.36 -3.88 8.64
N ARG A 110 -12.13 -3.62 9.09
CA ARG A 110 -11.46 -2.32 8.91
C ARG A 110 -11.23 -1.98 7.44
N LEU A 111 -10.79 -2.95 6.65
CA LEU A 111 -10.52 -2.76 5.22
C LEU A 111 -11.80 -2.40 4.46
N ARG A 112 -12.96 -2.98 4.83
CA ARG A 112 -14.27 -2.61 4.24
C ARG A 112 -14.67 -1.17 4.54
N GLU A 113 -14.27 -0.64 5.69
CA GLU A 113 -14.61 0.72 6.13
C GLU A 113 -13.56 1.76 5.69
N SER A 114 -12.41 1.31 5.17
CA SER A 114 -11.25 2.16 4.86
C SER A 114 -11.43 3.08 3.65
N GLY A 115 -12.33 2.73 2.71
CA GLY A 115 -12.44 3.40 1.41
C GLY A 115 -11.40 2.96 0.36
N ILE A 116 -10.56 1.97 0.68
CA ILE A 116 -9.65 1.32 -0.28
C ILE A 116 -10.45 0.44 -1.23
N ALA A 117 -10.15 0.51 -2.54
CA ALA A 117 -10.75 -0.39 -3.50
C ALA A 117 -10.08 -1.77 -3.42
N VAL A 118 -10.87 -2.83 -3.26
CA VAL A 118 -10.36 -4.19 -3.10
C VAL A 118 -10.95 -5.11 -4.15
N TYR A 119 -10.08 -5.77 -4.92
CA TYR A 119 -10.41 -6.85 -5.83
C TYR A 119 -9.81 -8.14 -5.32
N THR A 120 -10.69 -9.05 -4.94
CA THR A 120 -10.35 -10.38 -4.42
C THR A 120 -10.02 -11.36 -5.54
N MET A 121 -9.50 -12.53 -5.18
CA MET A 121 -9.36 -13.63 -6.15
C MET A 121 -10.69 -14.03 -6.79
N ARG A 122 -11.81 -13.90 -6.07
CA ARG A 122 -13.14 -14.17 -6.62
C ARG A 122 -13.50 -13.19 -7.73
N ASP A 123 -13.20 -11.90 -7.55
CA ASP A 123 -13.44 -10.88 -8.57
C ASP A 123 -12.59 -11.16 -9.82
N ILE A 124 -11.36 -11.64 -9.64
CA ILE A 124 -10.48 -12.05 -10.74
C ILE A 124 -11.06 -13.28 -11.47
N ASP A 125 -11.56 -14.27 -10.75
CA ASP A 125 -12.16 -15.48 -11.34
C ASP A 125 -13.46 -15.17 -12.10
N GLU A 126 -14.27 -14.22 -11.60
CA GLU A 126 -15.57 -13.84 -12.18
C GLU A 126 -15.44 -12.84 -13.35
N GLU A 127 -14.55 -11.84 -13.25
CA GLU A 127 -14.44 -10.74 -14.22
C GLU A 127 -13.21 -10.83 -15.15
N GLY A 128 -12.20 -11.59 -14.77
CA GLY A 128 -10.93 -11.75 -15.49
C GLY A 128 -9.91 -10.63 -15.21
N MET A 129 -8.64 -11.03 -15.13
CA MET A 129 -7.53 -10.13 -14.75
C MET A 129 -7.41 -8.88 -15.65
N ALA A 130 -7.64 -9.01 -16.96
CA ALA A 130 -7.56 -7.86 -17.87
C ALA A 130 -8.59 -6.76 -17.53
N ARG A 131 -9.79 -7.15 -17.10
CA ARG A 131 -10.85 -6.23 -16.72
C ARG A 131 -10.56 -5.58 -15.37
N ILE A 132 -10.10 -6.35 -14.38
CA ILE A 132 -9.69 -5.83 -13.07
C ILE A 132 -8.54 -4.83 -13.22
N ALA A 133 -7.52 -5.15 -14.02
CA ALA A 133 -6.41 -4.23 -14.28
C ALA A 133 -6.88 -2.90 -14.91
N LYS A 134 -7.81 -2.97 -15.88
CA LYS A 134 -8.39 -1.76 -16.47
C LYS A 134 -9.15 -0.93 -15.44
N GLN A 135 -10.00 -1.56 -14.64
CA GLN A 135 -10.74 -0.85 -13.58
C GLN A 135 -9.82 -0.21 -12.54
N ALA A 136 -8.71 -0.88 -12.18
CA ALA A 136 -7.71 -0.32 -11.27
C ALA A 136 -7.06 0.95 -11.86
N LEU A 137 -6.67 0.90 -13.14
CA LEU A 137 -6.11 2.06 -13.85
C LEU A 137 -7.14 3.19 -14.00
N ASP A 138 -8.39 2.87 -14.35
CA ASP A 138 -9.46 3.86 -14.50
C ASP A 138 -9.74 4.59 -13.17
N ARG A 139 -9.70 3.87 -12.03
CA ARG A 139 -9.85 4.47 -10.69
C ARG A 139 -8.75 5.46 -10.37
N LEU A 140 -7.50 5.17 -10.73
CA LEU A 140 -6.35 6.01 -10.43
C LEU A 140 -6.06 7.04 -11.52
N GLY A 141 -6.76 6.99 -12.66
CA GLY A 141 -6.50 7.84 -13.83
C GLY A 141 -6.78 9.33 -13.64
N HIS A 142 -7.35 9.73 -12.50
CA HIS A 142 -7.54 11.13 -12.10
C HIS A 142 -6.28 11.74 -11.45
N LEU A 143 -5.27 10.93 -11.12
CA LEU A 143 -4.01 11.38 -10.57
C LEU A 143 -3.06 11.86 -11.68
N ASP A 144 -2.24 12.84 -11.34
CA ASP A 144 -1.24 13.39 -12.25
C ASP A 144 -0.18 12.34 -12.61
N ARG A 145 0.38 12.45 -13.82
CA ARG A 145 1.42 11.55 -14.36
C ARG A 145 2.83 12.07 -14.11
#